data_AF-A0A9K3KF19-F1
#
_entry.id   AF-A0A9K3KF19-F1
#
_cell.length_a   1.000
_cell.length_b   1.000
_cell.length_c   1.000
_cell.angle_alpha   90.00
_cell.angle_beta   90.00
_cell.angle_gamma   90.00
#
_symmetry.space_group_name_H-M   'P 1'
#
loop_
_entity.id
_entity.type
_entity.pdbx_description
1 polymer ?
#
loop_
_entity_poly.entity_id
_entity_poly.type
_entity_poly.pdbx_seq_one_letter_code
_entity_poly.pdbx_strand_id
1 'polypeptide(L)'
;MSDDEDPIGSGDGFDNDGGVFDDGDDTAAGDESKTTMDDRGEEDGAEEDDDDGLDVTGERDDVTMSDGNSLVVSTGTAAAERVTTRYLTKYERARVLGTRALQISMNAPVMVDLDGETDPLRIAEKELRERKIPIIVRRYLPDGSHEDWGIDELIVD
;
A
#
# COMPACT_ATOMS: atom_id res chain seq x y z
N MET A 1 11.56 2.15 44.44
CA MET A 1 11.56 2.82 43.14
C MET A 1 10.75 1.95 42.21
N SER A 2 9.46 2.23 42.19
CA SER A 2 8.47 1.79 41.22
C SER A 2 7.56 2.99 41.16
N ASP A 3 7.79 3.79 40.12
CA ASP A 3 6.94 4.83 39.57
C ASP A 3 5.45 4.37 39.65
N ASP A 4 4.51 5.22 40.10
CA ASP A 4 3.94 6.32 39.28
C ASP A 4 3.65 5.76 37.87
N GLU A 5 2.40 5.50 37.51
CA GLU A 5 1.49 6.55 37.03
C GLU A 5 0.04 6.01 37.02
N ASP A 6 -0.87 6.95 37.18
CA ASP A 6 -2.26 6.83 37.55
C ASP A 6 -3.20 6.15 36.53
N PRO A 7 -4.29 5.50 36.99
CA PRO A 7 -5.36 5.04 36.12
C PRO A 7 -6.19 6.23 35.59
N ILE A 8 -6.16 6.36 34.27
CA ILE A 8 -7.07 7.11 33.41
C ILE A 8 -8.50 7.29 33.97
N GLY A 9 -8.88 8.56 34.15
CA GLY A 9 -10.01 9.14 33.44
C GLY A 9 -11.41 8.59 33.75
N SER A 10 -12.07 9.25 34.70
CA SER A 10 -13.42 9.82 34.60
C SER A 10 -14.38 9.26 33.53
N GLY A 11 -15.48 8.66 34.00
CA GLY A 11 -16.84 8.80 33.45
C GLY A 11 -17.07 8.26 32.01
N ASP A 12 -18.13 7.58 31.65
CA ASP A 12 -19.51 7.67 32.10
C ASP A 12 -20.19 6.34 31.71
N GLY A 13 -20.65 5.57 32.70
CA GLY A 13 -21.67 4.56 32.44
C GLY A 13 -23.03 5.26 32.41
N PHE A 14 -23.65 5.38 31.23
CA PHE A 14 -25.06 5.77 31.14
C PHE A 14 -25.94 4.56 31.49
N ASP A 15 -26.33 4.54 32.77
CA ASP A 15 -27.67 4.26 33.30
C ASP A 15 -28.39 2.99 32.83
N ASN A 16 -28.18 1.91 33.59
CA ASN A 16 -29.22 0.91 33.80
C ASN A 16 -29.27 0.54 35.28
N ASP A 17 -30.14 1.23 36.06
CA ASP A 17 -31.13 0.50 36.85
C ASP A 17 -32.29 1.40 37.25
N GLY A 18 -33.49 0.94 36.90
CA GLY A 18 -34.73 1.51 37.37
C GLY A 18 -35.01 1.06 38.80
N GLY A 19 -34.92 2.01 39.73
CA GLY A 19 -35.87 2.12 40.83
C GLY A 19 -35.73 1.16 42.02
N VAL A 20 -36.04 1.77 43.17
CA VAL A 20 -36.54 1.16 44.42
C VAL A 20 -35.47 0.75 45.45
N PHE A 21 -35.19 1.74 46.30
CA PHE A 21 -34.99 1.72 47.76
C PHE A 21 -35.32 0.39 48.48
N ASP A 22 -34.49 -0.02 49.45
CA ASP A 22 -34.77 0.13 50.90
C ASP A 22 -33.97 -0.86 51.78
N ASP A 23 -33.51 -0.33 52.92
CA ASP A 23 -33.15 -0.92 54.22
C ASP A 23 -32.18 -2.12 54.38
N GLY A 24 -31.03 -1.83 55.02
CA GLY A 24 -30.79 -2.30 56.39
C GLY A 24 -30.00 -3.60 56.63
N ASP A 25 -29.03 -3.50 57.56
CA ASP A 25 -28.66 -4.54 58.56
C ASP A 25 -27.87 -5.77 58.03
N ASP A 26 -26.93 -6.44 58.70
CA ASP A 26 -25.95 -6.23 59.77
C ASP A 26 -25.02 -7.48 59.70
N THR A 27 -23.88 -7.40 60.34
CA THR A 27 -22.74 -8.33 60.53
C THR A 27 -22.97 -9.86 60.58
N ALA A 28 -21.96 -10.66 60.15
CA ALA A 28 -21.43 -11.84 60.89
C ALA A 28 -20.27 -12.57 60.16
N ALA A 29 -19.44 -13.25 60.97
CA ALA A 29 -18.12 -13.83 60.68
C ALA A 29 -18.11 -15.31 60.20
N GLY A 30 -16.92 -15.80 59.81
CA GLY A 30 -16.53 -17.23 59.68
C GLY A 30 -15.54 -17.45 58.53
N ASP A 31 -14.22 -17.49 58.75
CA ASP A 31 -13.37 -18.67 59.07
C ASP A 31 -13.58 -19.87 58.12
N GLU A 32 -12.57 -20.21 57.31
CA GLU A 32 -11.89 -21.54 57.32
C GLU A 32 -10.98 -21.76 56.08
N SER A 33 -10.16 -22.80 56.17
CA SER A 33 -8.76 -22.84 55.72
C SER A 33 -8.43 -23.71 54.49
N LYS A 34 -7.38 -23.30 53.75
CA LYS A 34 -6.24 -24.11 53.21
C LYS A 34 -6.50 -25.17 52.11
N THR A 35 -5.84 -24.98 50.96
CA THR A 35 -5.34 -26.03 50.03
C THR A 35 -4.17 -25.43 49.21
N THR A 36 -2.92 -25.70 49.58
CA THR A 36 -1.93 -26.55 48.85
C THR A 36 -1.81 -26.25 47.35
N MET A 37 -0.85 -25.39 46.98
CA MET A 37 -0.36 -25.26 45.59
C MET A 37 0.73 -26.30 45.37
N ASP A 38 0.50 -27.18 44.39
CA ASP A 38 1.46 -28.15 43.88
C ASP A 38 2.19 -27.52 42.68
N ASP A 39 3.51 -27.60 42.77
CA ASP A 39 4.56 -27.30 41.81
C ASP A 39 4.29 -27.89 40.42
N ARG A 40 4.31 -27.05 39.36
CA ARG A 40 4.56 -27.51 37.99
C ARG A 40 4.98 -26.37 37.05
N GLY A 41 6.29 -26.30 36.83
CA GLY A 41 6.90 -26.33 35.50
C GLY A 41 6.71 -25.11 34.61
N GLU A 42 7.75 -24.28 34.59
CA GLU A 42 8.01 -23.22 33.64
C GLU A 42 9.18 -23.66 32.76
N GLU A 43 8.96 -23.87 31.45
CA GLU A 43 9.96 -23.71 30.36
C GLU A 43 9.15 -23.44 29.08
N ASP A 44 8.88 -22.17 28.79
CA ASP A 44 9.68 -21.28 27.92
C ASP A 44 9.42 -21.58 26.43
N GLY A 45 8.37 -20.93 25.91
CA GLY A 45 8.02 -20.96 24.50
C GLY A 45 8.91 -19.98 23.75
N ALA A 46 9.87 -20.53 22.99
CA ALA A 46 10.63 -19.77 22.02
C ALA A 46 9.67 -19.12 21.01
N GLU A 47 9.60 -17.79 21.01
CA GLU A 47 9.01 -17.07 19.88
C GLU A 47 9.99 -17.16 18.71
N GLU A 48 9.57 -17.82 17.64
CA GLU A 48 10.26 -17.78 16.36
C GLU A 48 9.98 -16.39 15.76
N ASP A 49 10.95 -15.50 15.85
CA ASP A 49 11.01 -14.29 15.03
C ASP A 49 11.11 -14.74 13.55
N ASP A 50 9.97 -14.79 12.86
CA ASP A 50 9.93 -14.81 11.39
C ASP A 50 10.40 -13.43 10.89
N ASP A 51 11.73 -13.25 10.86
CA ASP A 51 12.42 -12.21 10.10
C ASP A 51 12.41 -12.65 8.62
N ASP A 52 11.35 -12.34 7.88
CA ASP A 52 11.38 -12.34 6.41
C ASP A 52 12.24 -11.18 5.89
N GLY A 53 13.54 -11.30 6.15
CA GLY A 53 14.59 -10.56 5.48
C GLY A 53 14.50 -10.80 3.97
N LEU A 54 14.02 -9.79 3.24
CA LEU A 54 14.24 -9.65 1.81
C LEU A 54 15.75 -9.60 1.55
N ASP A 55 16.33 -10.76 1.23
CA ASP A 55 17.70 -10.91 0.78
C ASP A 55 17.91 -10.15 -0.55
N VAL A 56 18.25 -8.87 -0.42
CA VAL A 56 18.81 -8.01 -1.48
C VAL A 56 20.33 -8.21 -1.52
N THR A 57 20.76 -9.47 -1.59
CA THR A 57 22.06 -9.80 -2.18
C THR A 57 21.86 -10.62 -3.44
N GLY A 58 21.00 -10.10 -4.32
CA GLY A 58 21.03 -10.46 -5.73
C GLY A 58 22.45 -10.30 -6.24
N GLU A 59 23.03 -11.41 -6.69
CA GLU A 59 24.28 -11.52 -7.41
C GLU A 59 24.47 -10.29 -8.31
N ARG A 60 25.58 -9.59 -8.14
CA ARG A 60 25.98 -8.52 -9.05
C ARG A 60 26.19 -9.16 -10.43
N ASP A 61 25.20 -9.03 -11.30
CA ASP A 61 25.40 -9.24 -12.73
C ASP A 61 26.58 -8.38 -13.16
N ASP A 62 27.59 -9.08 -13.69
CA ASP A 62 28.82 -8.55 -14.26
C ASP A 62 28.49 -7.36 -15.17
N VAL A 63 28.93 -6.16 -14.77
CA VAL A 63 28.91 -4.98 -15.65
C VAL A 63 29.94 -5.18 -16.75
N THR A 64 29.56 -5.93 -17.78
CA THR A 64 30.32 -5.94 -19.03
C THR A 64 30.19 -4.55 -19.65
N MET A 65 31.22 -3.72 -19.46
CA MET A 65 31.40 -2.46 -20.19
C MET A 65 31.48 -2.80 -21.68
N SER A 66 30.37 -2.65 -22.40
CA SER A 66 30.35 -2.68 -23.85
C SER A 66 30.25 -1.25 -24.35
N ASP A 67 31.41 -0.68 -24.65
CA ASP A 67 31.56 0.48 -25.51
C ASP A 67 30.86 0.22 -26.85
N GLY A 68 29.72 0.86 -27.05
CA GLY A 68 28.97 0.72 -28.29
C GLY A 68 27.64 1.45 -28.23
N ASN A 69 27.66 2.73 -28.55
CA ASN A 69 26.49 3.51 -28.94
C ASN A 69 25.81 2.87 -30.16
N SER A 70 25.04 1.80 -29.94
CA SER A 70 24.06 1.32 -30.88
C SER A 70 22.74 1.98 -30.50
N LEU A 71 22.60 3.23 -30.93
CA LEU A 71 21.31 3.90 -31.02
C LEU A 71 20.50 3.14 -32.08
N VAL A 72 19.95 1.98 -31.69
CA VAL A 72 18.87 1.36 -32.43
C VAL A 72 17.66 2.26 -32.21
N VAL A 73 17.54 3.28 -33.06
CA VAL A 73 16.25 3.92 -33.31
C VAL A 73 15.39 2.82 -33.89
N SER A 74 14.74 2.06 -33.00
CA SER A 74 13.62 1.22 -33.36
C SER A 74 12.55 2.16 -33.86
N THR A 75 12.52 2.36 -35.17
CA THR A 75 11.41 2.99 -35.85
C THR A 75 10.19 2.16 -35.52
N GLY A 76 9.40 2.66 -34.57
CA GLY A 76 8.12 2.05 -34.19
C GLY A 76 7.32 1.76 -35.45
N THR A 77 6.68 0.60 -35.45
CA THR A 77 5.75 0.17 -36.50
C THR A 77 4.80 1.32 -36.83
N ALA A 78 4.78 1.72 -38.11
CA ALA A 78 3.95 2.82 -38.58
C ALA A 78 2.50 2.58 -38.16
N ALA A 79 1.83 3.62 -37.66
CA ALA A 79 0.50 3.54 -37.03
C ALA A 79 -0.60 2.84 -37.87
N ALA A 80 -0.36 2.66 -39.17
CA ALA A 80 -1.27 1.99 -40.10
C ALA A 80 -1.32 0.45 -39.98
N GLU A 81 -0.33 -0.20 -39.36
CA GLU A 81 -0.22 -1.67 -39.33
C GLU A 81 -0.20 -2.26 -37.89
N ARG A 82 -0.80 -1.56 -36.93
CA ARG A 82 -0.93 -2.05 -35.56
C ARG A 82 -2.08 -3.04 -35.44
N VAL A 83 -1.82 -4.17 -34.79
CA VAL A 83 -2.75 -5.30 -34.65
C VAL A 83 -3.33 -5.36 -33.23
N THR A 84 -2.67 -4.76 -32.23
CA THR A 84 -3.14 -4.80 -30.84
C THR A 84 -4.37 -3.93 -30.59
N THR A 85 -5.05 -4.17 -29.47
CA THR A 85 -6.32 -3.53 -29.10
C THR A 85 -6.21 -2.01 -28.95
N ARG A 86 -7.22 -1.25 -29.36
CA ARG A 86 -7.24 0.22 -29.15
C ARG A 86 -7.63 0.64 -27.72
N TYR A 87 -7.94 -0.33 -26.86
CA TYR A 87 -8.30 -0.09 -25.47
C TYR A 87 -7.07 -0.09 -24.58
N LEU A 88 -7.06 0.81 -23.60
CA LEU A 88 -6.10 0.81 -22.51
C LEU A 88 -6.43 -0.37 -21.60
N THR A 89 -5.50 -1.31 -21.48
CA THR A 89 -5.73 -2.47 -20.61
C THR A 89 -5.69 -2.04 -19.14
N LYS A 90 -6.37 -2.79 -18.26
CA LYS A 90 -6.34 -2.53 -16.81
C LYS A 90 -4.91 -2.51 -16.23
N TYR A 91 -4.00 -3.30 -16.80
CA TYR A 91 -2.60 -3.38 -16.39
C TYR A 91 -1.82 -2.13 -16.78
N GLU A 92 -2.02 -1.67 -18.02
CA GLU A 92 -1.40 -0.43 -18.52
C GLU A 92 -1.92 0.77 -17.74
N ARG A 93 -3.25 0.85 -17.52
CA ARG A 93 -3.86 1.92 -16.72
C ARG A 93 -3.25 2.00 -15.32
N ALA A 94 -3.15 0.87 -14.62
CA ALA A 94 -2.55 0.84 -13.28
C ALA A 94 -1.08 1.31 -13.31
N ARG A 95 -0.30 0.84 -14.28
CA ARG A 95 1.13 1.19 -14.40
C ARG A 95 1.34 2.65 -14.76
N VAL A 96 0.52 3.19 -15.65
CA VAL A 96 0.55 4.60 -16.08
C VAL A 96 0.19 5.52 -14.92
N LEU A 97 -0.89 5.22 -14.21
CA LEU A 97 -1.28 5.98 -13.01
C LEU A 97 -0.21 5.92 -11.93
N GLY A 98 0.34 4.74 -11.63
CA GLY A 98 1.39 4.60 -10.62
C GLY A 98 2.68 5.34 -10.98
N THR A 99 3.13 5.20 -12.22
CA THR A 99 4.33 5.89 -12.73
C THR A 99 4.13 7.40 -12.74
N ARG A 100 2.96 7.86 -13.18
CA ARG A 100 2.67 9.29 -13.25
C ARG A 100 2.48 9.91 -11.88
N ALA A 101 1.79 9.24 -10.96
CA ALA A 101 1.67 9.65 -9.57
C ALA A 101 3.05 9.77 -8.92
N LEU A 102 3.94 8.78 -9.13
CA LEU A 102 5.32 8.84 -8.64
C LEU A 102 6.08 10.06 -9.17
N GLN A 103 5.97 10.36 -10.47
CA GLN A 103 6.58 11.57 -11.06
C GLN A 103 6.06 12.84 -10.38
N ILE A 104 4.74 12.96 -10.16
CA ILE A 104 4.12 14.11 -9.49
C ILE A 104 4.64 14.24 -8.05
N SER A 105 4.76 13.12 -7.32
CA SER A 105 5.35 13.09 -5.98
C SER A 105 6.78 13.61 -5.94
N MET A 106 7.54 13.40 -7.02
CA MET A 106 8.89 13.93 -7.22
C MET A 106 8.90 15.34 -7.83
N ASN A 107 7.81 16.10 -7.65
CA ASN A 107 7.65 17.48 -8.13
C ASN A 107 7.77 17.64 -9.66
N ALA A 108 7.45 16.60 -10.44
CA ALA A 108 7.36 16.75 -11.89
C ALA A 108 6.25 17.72 -12.30
N PRO A 109 6.38 18.41 -13.45
CA PRO A 109 5.34 19.33 -13.95
C PRO A 109 4.01 18.61 -14.21
N VAL A 110 2.93 19.19 -13.71
CA VAL A 110 1.55 18.73 -13.92
C VAL A 110 0.97 19.41 -15.16
N MET A 111 0.24 18.65 -15.99
CA MET A 111 -0.28 19.10 -17.29
C MET A 111 -1.75 19.57 -17.23
N VAL A 112 -2.39 19.46 -16.07
CA VAL A 112 -3.77 19.87 -15.80
C VAL A 112 -3.82 20.93 -14.72
N ASP A 113 -4.89 21.72 -14.71
CA ASP A 113 -5.14 22.70 -13.66
C ASP A 113 -5.53 21.96 -12.36
N LEU A 114 -4.93 22.37 -11.24
CA LEU A 114 -5.21 21.82 -9.92
C LEU A 114 -6.32 22.64 -9.24
N ASP A 115 -7.42 21.98 -8.89
CA ASP A 115 -8.60 22.54 -8.19
C ASP A 115 -8.56 22.19 -6.70
N GLY A 116 -7.36 22.17 -6.11
CA GLY A 116 -7.13 21.80 -4.71
C GLY A 116 -6.81 20.33 -4.47
N GLU A 117 -6.56 19.54 -5.52
CA GLU A 117 -6.03 18.18 -5.36
C GLU A 117 -4.59 18.21 -4.84
N THR A 118 -4.36 17.56 -3.71
CA THR A 118 -3.02 17.41 -3.09
C THR A 118 -2.45 16.01 -3.28
N ASP A 119 -3.31 15.01 -3.48
CA ASP A 119 -2.91 13.62 -3.67
C ASP A 119 -2.37 13.39 -5.09
N PRO A 120 -1.10 12.96 -5.25
CA PRO A 120 -0.49 12.68 -6.55
C PRO A 120 -1.29 11.69 -7.40
N LEU A 121 -1.93 10.70 -6.76
CA LEU A 121 -2.75 9.72 -7.48
C LEU A 121 -3.99 10.38 -8.10
N ARG A 122 -4.69 11.24 -7.34
CA ARG A 122 -5.86 11.98 -7.84
C ARG A 122 -5.50 12.93 -8.97
N ILE A 123 -4.34 13.57 -8.88
CA ILE A 123 -3.81 14.42 -9.96
C ILE A 123 -3.55 13.58 -11.21
N ALA A 124 -2.88 12.42 -11.09
CA ALA A 124 -2.65 11.52 -12.21
C ALA A 124 -3.96 10.98 -12.83
N GLU A 125 -4.97 10.68 -12.03
CA GLU A 125 -6.30 10.29 -12.52
C GLU A 125 -6.97 11.40 -13.31
N LYS A 126 -6.83 12.66 -12.86
CA LYS A 126 -7.32 13.84 -13.58
C LYS A 126 -6.62 14.02 -14.92
N GLU A 127 -5.29 13.89 -14.94
CA GLU A 127 -4.51 13.93 -16.18
C GLU A 127 -4.87 12.82 -17.15
N LEU A 128 -5.14 11.60 -16.66
CA LEU A 128 -5.57 10.48 -17.50
C LEU A 128 -6.93 10.76 -18.14
N ARG A 129 -7.87 11.32 -17.36
CA ARG A 129 -9.21 11.69 -17.85
C ARG A 129 -9.16 12.77 -18.93
N GLU A 130 -8.26 13.73 -18.79
CA GLU A 130 -8.00 14.78 -19.78
C GLU A 130 -7.06 14.34 -20.92
N ARG A 131 -6.55 13.10 -20.87
CA ARG A 131 -5.61 12.54 -21.85
C ARG A 131 -4.32 13.37 -22.03
N LYS A 132 -3.82 13.96 -20.94
CA LYS A 132 -2.62 14.81 -20.94
C LYS A 132 -1.39 14.14 -20.34
N ILE A 133 -1.42 12.84 -20.06
CA ILE A 133 -0.27 12.12 -19.54
C ILE A 133 0.77 11.93 -20.66
N PRO A 134 2.00 12.45 -20.52
CA PRO A 134 3.04 12.36 -21.56
C PRO A 134 3.80 11.01 -21.47
N ILE A 135 3.08 9.90 -21.60
CA ILE A 135 3.64 8.53 -21.56
C ILE A 135 3.22 7.78 -22.81
N ILE A 136 4.13 6.95 -23.33
CA ILE A 136 3.89 6.02 -24.43
C ILE A 136 3.97 4.58 -23.89
N VAL A 137 2.99 3.76 -24.22
CA VAL A 137 2.94 2.34 -23.89
C VAL A 137 3.54 1.55 -25.05
N ARG A 138 4.66 0.89 -24.79
CA ARG A 138 5.26 -0.07 -25.74
C ARG A 138 4.72 -1.48 -25.49
N ARG A 139 3.98 -2.03 -26.45
CA ARG A 139 3.46 -3.39 -26.41
C ARG A 139 4.35 -4.32 -27.20
N TYR A 140 4.93 -5.32 -26.54
CA TYR A 140 5.75 -6.34 -27.19
C TYR A 140 4.89 -7.48 -27.69
N LEU A 141 5.15 -7.90 -28.92
CA LEU A 141 4.50 -9.03 -29.57
C LEU A 141 5.34 -10.32 -29.33
N PRO A 142 4.73 -11.51 -29.44
CA PRO A 142 5.44 -12.78 -29.24
C PRO A 142 6.59 -13.03 -30.22
N ASP A 143 6.59 -12.35 -31.37
CA ASP A 143 7.65 -12.40 -32.38
C ASP A 143 8.85 -11.49 -32.05
N GLY A 144 8.79 -10.76 -30.93
CA GLY A 144 9.82 -9.81 -30.49
C GLY A 144 9.66 -8.40 -31.10
N SER A 145 8.70 -8.19 -32.00
CA SER A 145 8.36 -6.85 -32.49
C SER A 145 7.58 -6.06 -31.43
N HIS A 146 7.38 -4.76 -31.66
CA HIS A 146 6.64 -3.91 -30.73
C HIS A 146 5.80 -2.85 -31.44
N GLU A 147 4.75 -2.43 -30.74
CA GLU A 147 3.88 -1.33 -31.11
C GLU A 147 3.92 -0.26 -30.02
N ASP A 148 4.19 0.98 -30.42
CA ASP A 148 4.22 2.13 -29.51
C ASP A 148 2.86 2.85 -29.55
N TRP A 149 2.15 2.87 -28.42
CA TRP A 149 0.82 3.49 -28.28
C TRP A 149 0.88 4.70 -27.35
N GLY A 150 0.45 5.86 -27.84
CA GLY A 150 0.23 7.03 -26.99
C GLY A 150 -0.96 6.82 -26.05
N ILE A 151 -0.88 7.33 -24.82
CA ILE A 151 -2.03 7.29 -23.89
C ILE A 151 -3.21 8.13 -24.40
N ASP A 152 -2.94 9.16 -25.19
CA ASP A 152 -3.92 10.04 -25.81
C ASP A 152 -4.79 9.36 -26.89
N GLU A 153 -4.22 8.39 -27.59
CA GLU A 153 -4.93 7.61 -28.63
C GLU A 153 -5.67 6.37 -28.09
N LEU A 154 -5.31 5.89 -26.90
CA LEU A 154 -5.95 4.73 -26.30
C LEU A 154 -7.33 5.07 -25.69
N ILE A 155 -8.28 4.15 -25.85
CA ILE A 155 -9.63 4.26 -25.28
C ILE A 155 -9.59 3.77 -23.83
N VAL A 156 -9.99 4.64 -22.90
CA VAL A 156 -10.17 4.31 -21.49
C VAL A 156 -11.64 3.94 -21.26
N ASP A 157 -11.89 2.78 -20.65
CA ASP A 157 -13.21 2.28 -20.22
C ASP A 157 -13.44 2.58 -18.72
#